data_AF-A0A3S1DXJ3-F1
#
_entry.id   AF-A0A3S1DXJ3-F1
#
_cell.length_a   1.000
_cell.length_b   1.000
_cell.length_c   1.000
_cell.angle_alpha   90.00
_cell.angle_beta   90.00
_cell.angle_gamma   90.00
#
_symmetry.space_group_name_H-M   'P 1'
#
loop_
_entity.id
_entity.type
_entity.pdbx_description
1 polymer ?
#
loop_
_entity_poly.entity_id
_entity_poly.type
_entity_poly.pdbx_seq_one_letter_code
_entity_poly.pdbx_strand_id
1 'polypeptide(L)'
;MIDLIETIYEAAFVPERWNAVLQKASGLSNAASAQVFFFSDDGPPRGTTLDNLRPLFDEFIKGDFWKFCDSVQKMCGLQPASFVRVDDFLSPDEIKRDPARIMLREFGIGAHLCTAIPMPTGELATFVFQKWIRDGGFAQPEVDGLDALRPHLARASLVAGRLRVERAAAATSALDLLG
;
A
#
# COMPACT_ATOMS: atom_id res chain seq x y z
N MET A 1 -16.71 11.94 1.82
CA MET A 1 -15.56 12.12 0.92
C MET A 1 -14.63 13.23 1.41
N ILE A 2 -15.12 14.44 1.72
CA ILE A 2 -14.31 15.53 2.29
C ILE A 2 -13.56 15.11 3.57
N ASP A 3 -14.27 14.52 4.53
CA ASP A 3 -13.68 13.98 5.78
C ASP A 3 -12.56 12.94 5.55
N LEU A 4 -12.68 12.11 4.50
CA LEU A 4 -11.61 11.15 4.15
C LEU A 4 -10.40 11.87 3.55
N ILE A 5 -10.62 12.88 2.71
CA ILE A 5 -9.52 13.68 2.14
C ILE A 5 -8.76 14.41 3.25
N GLU A 6 -9.45 14.97 4.23
CA GLU A 6 -8.82 15.58 5.40
C GLU A 6 -8.01 14.54 6.19
N THR A 7 -8.58 13.36 6.44
CA THR A 7 -7.88 12.26 7.12
C THR A 7 -6.62 11.83 6.36
N ILE A 8 -6.65 11.81 5.02
CA ILE A 8 -5.50 11.52 4.17
C ILE A 8 -4.38 12.55 4.39
N TYR A 9 -4.70 13.84 4.44
CA TYR A 9 -3.70 14.87 4.67
C TYR A 9 -3.16 14.86 6.10
N GLU A 10 -3.98 14.59 7.09
CA GLU A 10 -3.51 14.44 8.48
C GLU A 10 -2.55 13.25 8.62
N ALA A 11 -2.81 12.14 7.92
CA ALA A 11 -1.94 10.97 7.92
C ALA A 11 -0.53 11.25 7.35
N ALA A 12 -0.38 12.32 6.55
CA ALA A 12 0.93 12.77 6.12
C ALA A 12 1.82 13.26 7.28
N PHE A 13 1.20 13.79 8.34
CA PHE A 13 1.89 14.33 9.52
C PHE A 13 1.87 13.35 10.70
N VAL A 14 0.84 12.51 10.79
CA VAL A 14 0.60 11.53 11.87
C VAL A 14 0.50 10.12 11.27
N PRO A 15 1.61 9.37 11.18
CA PRO A 15 1.64 8.07 10.50
C PRO A 15 0.60 7.06 10.97
N GLU A 16 0.21 7.11 12.24
CA GLU A 16 -0.77 6.21 12.86
C GLU A 16 -2.17 6.39 12.22
N ARG A 17 -2.46 7.57 11.65
CA ARG A 17 -3.73 7.84 10.96
C ARG A 17 -3.85 7.14 9.60
N TRP A 18 -2.76 6.58 9.04
CA TRP A 18 -2.87 5.77 7.82
C TRP A 18 -3.83 4.59 7.98
N ASN A 19 -3.90 3.98 9.17
CA ASN A 19 -4.88 2.90 9.41
C ASN A 19 -6.33 3.42 9.29
N ALA A 20 -6.63 4.61 9.80
CA ALA A 20 -7.95 5.23 9.66
C ALA A 20 -8.27 5.58 8.18
N VAL A 21 -7.28 6.03 7.41
CA VAL A 21 -7.42 6.23 5.96
C VAL A 21 -7.79 4.94 5.27
N LEU A 22 -7.04 3.86 5.53
CA LEU A 22 -7.28 2.53 4.96
C LEU A 22 -8.68 2.03 5.33
N GLN A 23 -9.09 2.16 6.60
CA GLN A 23 -10.39 1.71 7.07
C GLN A 23 -11.54 2.44 6.37
N LYS A 24 -11.46 3.77 6.27
CA LYS A 24 -12.48 4.59 5.61
C LYS A 24 -12.51 4.32 4.09
N ALA A 25 -11.35 4.18 3.44
CA ALA A 25 -11.27 3.89 2.01
C ALA A 25 -11.76 2.47 1.67
N SER A 26 -11.53 1.48 2.54
CA SER A 26 -12.09 0.13 2.39
C SER A 26 -13.62 0.12 2.40
N GLY A 27 -14.24 1.01 3.20
CA GLY A 27 -15.69 1.19 3.21
C GLY A 27 -16.26 1.72 1.88
N LEU A 28 -15.47 2.47 1.10
CA LEU A 28 -15.89 2.96 -0.22
C LEU A 28 -15.81 1.89 -1.32
N SER A 29 -14.90 0.92 -1.17
CA SER A 29 -14.62 -0.10 -2.19
C SER A 29 -15.12 -1.50 -1.81
N ASN A 30 -15.84 -1.61 -0.68
CA ASN A 30 -16.23 -2.88 -0.06
C ASN A 30 -15.03 -3.84 0.10
N ALA A 31 -13.85 -3.30 0.40
CA ALA A 31 -12.66 -4.10 0.61
C ALA A 31 -12.71 -4.79 1.99
N ALA A 32 -12.31 -6.05 2.01
CA ALA A 32 -12.09 -6.85 3.20
C ALA A 32 -10.92 -6.37 4.03
N SER A 33 -9.86 -5.89 3.37
CA SER A 33 -8.68 -5.33 3.99
C SER A 33 -7.99 -4.35 3.05
N ALA A 34 -7.08 -3.55 3.61
CA ALA A 34 -6.27 -2.63 2.83
C ALA A 34 -4.89 -2.42 3.47
N GLN A 35 -3.93 -2.07 2.63
CA GLN A 35 -2.54 -1.84 3.00
C GLN A 35 -1.99 -0.62 2.30
N VAL A 36 -1.06 0.07 2.98
CA VAL A 36 -0.13 0.99 2.34
C VAL A 36 1.29 0.47 2.55
N PHE A 37 2.08 0.45 1.48
CA PHE A 37 3.49 0.12 1.52
C PHE A 37 4.33 1.27 0.97
N PHE A 38 5.54 1.40 1.48
CA PHE A 38 6.59 2.27 0.98
C PHE A 38 7.80 1.38 0.70
N PHE A 39 8.01 1.06 -0.58
CA PHE A 39 9.16 0.30 -1.05
C PHE A 39 10.34 1.24 -1.31
N SER A 40 11.55 0.78 -0.99
CA SER A 40 12.82 1.45 -1.27
C SER A 40 13.90 0.40 -1.53
N ASP A 41 14.98 0.79 -2.20
CA ASP A 41 16.11 -0.12 -2.45
C ASP A 41 16.89 -0.45 -1.17
N ASP A 42 16.79 0.40 -0.14
CA ASP A 42 17.61 0.35 1.07
C ASP A 42 17.11 -0.63 2.15
N GLY A 43 16.08 -1.44 1.88
CA GLY A 43 15.59 -2.38 2.89
C GLY A 43 14.20 -2.97 2.63
N PRO A 44 13.65 -3.71 3.61
CA PRO A 44 12.30 -4.23 3.53
C PRO A 44 11.26 -3.09 3.43
N PRO A 45 10.12 -3.33 2.78
CA PRO A 45 9.05 -2.35 2.69
C PRO A 45 8.55 -1.97 4.08
N ARG A 46 8.27 -0.68 4.25
CA ARG A 46 7.57 -0.16 5.42
C ARG A 46 6.11 0.05 5.09
N GLY A 47 5.26 0.14 6.10
CA GLY A 47 3.85 0.43 5.85
C GLY A 47 2.94 0.07 7.02
N THR A 48 1.65 -0.01 6.72
CA THR A 48 0.66 -0.52 7.66
C THR A 48 -0.49 -1.19 6.92
N THR A 49 -1.22 -2.04 7.65
CA THR A 49 -2.42 -2.75 7.21
C THR A 49 -3.57 -2.54 8.21
N LEU A 50 -4.75 -3.03 7.87
CA LEU A 50 -5.84 -3.22 8.83
C LEU A 50 -5.60 -4.47 9.70
N ASP A 51 -6.17 -4.48 10.91
CA ASP A 51 -5.86 -5.46 11.96
C ASP A 51 -6.13 -6.90 11.55
N ASN A 52 -7.15 -7.11 10.71
CA ASN A 52 -7.53 -8.45 10.23
C ASN A 52 -6.43 -9.16 9.44
N LEU A 53 -5.49 -8.41 8.83
CA LEU A 53 -4.36 -8.98 8.10
C LEU A 53 -3.00 -8.65 8.73
N ARG A 54 -2.97 -8.15 9.98
CA ARG A 54 -1.71 -7.78 10.64
C ARG A 54 -0.65 -8.89 10.63
N PRO A 55 -0.96 -10.15 11.02
CA PRO A 55 0.05 -11.19 11.05
C PRO A 55 0.65 -11.52 9.66
N LEU A 56 -0.18 -11.53 8.62
CA LEU A 56 0.25 -11.81 7.24
C LEU A 56 1.06 -10.64 6.67
N PHE A 57 0.68 -9.42 7.02
CA PHE A 57 1.43 -8.23 6.64
C PHE A 57 2.82 -8.22 7.27
N ASP A 58 2.90 -8.53 8.58
CA ASP A 58 4.18 -8.56 9.30
C ASP A 58 5.12 -9.62 8.74
N GLU A 59 4.60 -10.79 8.34
CA GLU A 59 5.37 -11.82 7.64
C GLU A 59 5.81 -11.34 6.24
N PHE A 60 4.92 -10.69 5.49
CA PHE A 60 5.22 -10.19 4.14
C PHE A 60 6.34 -9.15 4.11
N ILE A 61 6.35 -8.21 5.07
CA ILE A 61 7.38 -7.17 5.15
C ILE A 61 8.68 -7.66 5.78
N LYS A 62 8.70 -8.88 6.35
CA LYS A 62 9.87 -9.43 7.01
C LYS A 62 10.86 -9.96 5.98
N GLY A 63 12.05 -9.37 5.96
CA GLY A 63 13.13 -9.77 5.07
C GLY A 63 12.77 -9.57 3.60
N ASP A 64 13.05 -10.59 2.77
CA ASP A 64 12.97 -10.50 1.31
C ASP A 64 11.71 -11.14 0.70
N PHE A 65 10.72 -11.56 1.49
CA PHE A 65 9.53 -12.28 1.01
C PHE A 65 8.85 -11.59 -0.19
N TRP A 66 8.64 -10.28 -0.08
CA TRP A 66 8.05 -9.44 -1.13
C TRP A 66 8.80 -9.45 -2.48
N LYS A 67 10.12 -9.71 -2.47
CA LYS A 67 10.95 -9.77 -3.69
C LYS A 67 10.60 -10.98 -4.56
N PHE A 68 10.07 -12.04 -3.95
CA PHE A 68 9.68 -13.27 -4.64
C PHE A 68 8.21 -13.29 -5.09
N CYS A 69 7.46 -12.22 -4.81
CA CYS A 69 6.05 -12.11 -5.18
C CYS A 69 5.92 -11.47 -6.57
N ASP A 70 5.56 -12.27 -7.59
CA ASP A 70 5.36 -11.79 -8.97
C ASP A 70 4.40 -10.60 -9.03
N SER A 71 3.32 -10.64 -8.26
CA SER A 71 2.31 -9.59 -8.19
C SER A 71 2.87 -8.27 -7.67
N VAL A 72 3.77 -8.32 -6.69
CA VAL A 72 4.46 -7.14 -6.15
C VAL A 72 5.43 -6.59 -7.18
N GLN A 73 6.30 -7.44 -7.74
CA GLN A 73 7.27 -7.03 -8.75
C GLN A 73 6.59 -6.42 -9.98
N LYS A 74 5.47 -7.00 -10.42
CA LYS A 74 4.66 -6.48 -11.53
C LYS A 74 4.12 -5.09 -11.23
N MET A 75 3.48 -4.88 -10.08
CA MET A 75 2.89 -3.58 -9.74
C MET A 75 3.97 -2.51 -9.49
N CYS A 76 5.12 -2.90 -8.92
CA CYS A 76 6.24 -1.99 -8.72
C CYS A 76 6.89 -1.54 -10.03
N GLY A 77 6.96 -2.44 -11.02
CA GLY A 77 7.48 -2.12 -12.36
C GLY A 77 6.48 -1.37 -13.25
N LEU A 78 5.19 -1.71 -13.18
CA LEU A 78 4.14 -1.10 -14.01
C LEU A 78 3.82 0.34 -13.61
N GLN A 79 3.76 0.61 -12.30
CA GLN A 79 3.42 1.93 -11.74
C GLN A 79 2.14 2.54 -12.34
N PRO A 80 0.99 1.86 -12.19
CA PRO A 80 -0.24 2.27 -12.86
C PRO A 80 -0.69 3.68 -12.44
N ALA A 81 -1.19 4.44 -13.42
CA ALA A 81 -1.68 5.81 -13.24
C ALA A 81 -3.06 5.89 -12.54
N SER A 82 -3.68 4.74 -12.27
CA SER A 82 -4.96 4.53 -11.59
C SER A 82 -4.87 3.31 -10.67
N PHE A 83 -5.91 3.05 -9.91
CA PHE A 83 -6.15 1.76 -9.29
C PHE A 83 -6.51 0.73 -10.35
N VAL A 84 -5.78 -0.39 -10.34
CA VAL A 84 -5.95 -1.47 -11.31
C VAL A 84 -6.14 -2.80 -10.60
N ARG A 85 -6.92 -3.69 -11.21
CA ARG A 85 -7.05 -5.07 -10.72
C ARG A 85 -5.74 -5.78 -11.02
N VAL A 86 -5.10 -6.29 -9.98
CA VAL A 86 -3.74 -6.85 -10.12
C VAL A 86 -3.74 -8.08 -11.03
N ASP A 87 -4.81 -8.87 -10.97
CA ASP A 87 -4.96 -10.11 -11.74
C ASP A 87 -5.04 -9.85 -13.27
N ASP A 88 -5.41 -8.64 -13.69
CA ASP A 88 -5.44 -8.26 -15.12
C ASP A 88 -4.02 -8.19 -15.74
N PHE A 89 -2.97 -8.20 -14.91
CA PHE A 89 -1.56 -8.08 -15.33
C PHE A 89 -0.73 -9.34 -15.05
N LEU A 90 -1.38 -10.41 -14.58
CA LEU A 90 -0.74 -11.66 -14.23
C LEU A 90 -1.39 -12.80 -15.02
N SER A 91 -0.54 -13.70 -15.52
CA SER A 91 -0.99 -14.99 -16.04
C SER A 91 -1.54 -15.87 -14.90
N PRO A 92 -2.40 -16.85 -15.22
CA PRO A 92 -2.89 -17.82 -14.23
C PRO A 92 -1.76 -18.55 -13.48
N ASP A 93 -0.65 -18.84 -14.17
CA ASP A 93 0.51 -19.52 -13.57
C ASP A 93 1.28 -18.59 -12.62
N GLU A 94 1.47 -17.30 -12.97
CA GLU A 94 2.02 -16.29 -12.05
C GLU A 94 1.14 -16.18 -10.79
N ILE A 95 -0.19 -16.11 -10.93
CA ILE A 95 -1.11 -16.03 -9.79
C ILE A 95 -1.01 -17.28 -8.89
N LYS A 96 -0.91 -18.46 -9.50
CA LYS A 96 -0.86 -19.74 -8.77
C LYS A 96 0.43 -19.92 -7.97
N ARG A 97 1.56 -19.41 -8.48
CA ARG A 97 2.88 -19.58 -7.85
C ARG A 97 3.30 -18.41 -6.97
N ASP A 98 2.60 -17.28 -7.04
CA ASP A 98 2.92 -16.10 -6.24
C ASP A 98 2.76 -16.39 -4.72
N PRO A 99 3.84 -16.27 -3.92
CA PRO A 99 3.81 -16.59 -2.49
C PRO A 99 2.81 -15.77 -1.68
N ALA A 100 2.67 -14.46 -1.97
CA ALA A 100 1.69 -13.63 -1.29
C ALA A 100 0.26 -14.10 -1.62
N ARG A 101 -0.02 -14.48 -2.87
CA ARG A 101 -1.33 -15.00 -3.28
C ARG A 101 -1.65 -16.33 -2.61
N ILE A 102 -0.68 -17.23 -2.46
CA ILE A 102 -0.87 -18.49 -1.73
C ILE A 102 -1.26 -18.20 -0.28
N MET A 103 -0.43 -17.42 0.43
CA MET A 103 -0.67 -17.05 1.83
C MET A 103 -2.02 -16.37 2.05
N LEU A 104 -2.38 -15.42 1.18
CA LEU A 104 -3.61 -14.65 1.31
C LEU A 104 -4.86 -15.48 0.98
N ARG A 105 -4.78 -16.40 0.01
CA ARG A 105 -5.90 -17.30 -0.33
C ARG A 105 -6.20 -18.29 0.78
N GLU A 106 -5.19 -18.78 1.49
CA GLU A 106 -5.38 -19.63 2.68
C GLU A 106 -6.16 -18.88 3.78
N PHE A 107 -6.00 -17.56 3.87
CA PHE A 107 -6.77 -16.70 4.78
C PHE A 107 -8.14 -16.26 4.21
N GLY A 108 -8.47 -16.65 2.97
CA GLY A 108 -9.74 -16.34 2.32
C GLY A 108 -9.77 -15.03 1.51
N ILE A 109 -8.62 -14.38 1.31
CA ILE A 109 -8.49 -13.19 0.44
C ILE A 109 -8.34 -13.62 -1.03
N GLY A 110 -9.06 -12.93 -1.92
CA GLY A 110 -9.12 -13.24 -3.35
C GLY A 110 -8.63 -12.09 -4.22
N ALA A 111 -9.53 -11.19 -4.60
CA ALA A 111 -9.25 -10.13 -5.54
C ALA A 111 -8.42 -8.99 -4.92
N HIS A 112 -7.55 -8.40 -5.73
CA HIS A 112 -6.67 -7.31 -5.33
C HIS A 112 -6.82 -6.14 -6.29
N LEU A 113 -6.86 -4.94 -5.73
CA LEU A 113 -6.84 -3.67 -6.44
C LEU A 113 -5.65 -2.87 -5.94
N CYS A 114 -4.82 -2.35 -6.84
CA CYS A 114 -3.56 -1.71 -6.48
C CYS A 114 -3.33 -0.43 -7.27
N THR A 115 -2.73 0.57 -6.64
CA THR A 115 -2.01 1.64 -7.32
C THR A 115 -0.58 1.70 -6.77
N ALA A 116 0.36 2.14 -7.61
CA ALA A 116 1.71 2.47 -7.20
C ALA A 116 2.07 3.90 -7.64
N ILE A 117 2.75 4.64 -6.77
CA ILE A 117 2.98 6.09 -6.89
C ILE A 117 4.47 6.34 -6.62
N PRO A 118 5.28 6.62 -7.67
CA PRO A 118 6.70 6.87 -7.50
C PRO A 118 6.93 8.21 -6.80
N MET A 119 7.75 8.21 -5.75
CA MET A 119 8.08 9.40 -4.96
C MET A 119 9.42 9.99 -5.43
N PRO A 120 9.57 11.33 -5.44
CA PRO A 120 10.85 11.99 -5.69
C PRO A 120 11.94 11.63 -4.68
N THR A 121 11.58 11.05 -3.53
CA THR A 121 12.53 10.55 -2.51
C THR A 121 13.14 9.19 -2.87
N GLY A 122 12.79 8.62 -4.03
CA GLY A 122 13.23 7.28 -4.47
C GLY A 122 12.34 6.15 -3.96
N GLU A 123 11.41 6.43 -3.06
CA GLU A 123 10.43 5.44 -2.59
C GLU A 123 9.31 5.21 -3.61
N LEU A 124 8.70 4.03 -3.56
CA LEU A 124 7.44 3.74 -4.25
C LEU A 124 6.34 3.50 -3.21
N ALA A 125 5.34 4.39 -3.18
CA ALA A 125 4.17 4.21 -2.34
C ALA A 125 3.13 3.37 -3.06
N THR A 126 2.69 2.25 -2.47
CA THR A 126 1.59 1.45 -3.02
C THR A 126 0.42 1.42 -2.06
N PHE A 127 -0.79 1.43 -2.63
CA PHE A 127 -2.03 1.22 -1.89
C PHE A 127 -2.71 0.00 -2.47
N VAL A 128 -2.99 -0.97 -1.61
CA VAL A 128 -3.57 -2.25 -1.99
C VAL A 128 -4.88 -2.43 -1.22
N PHE A 129 -5.95 -2.72 -1.95
CA PHE A 129 -7.25 -3.08 -1.40
C PHE A 129 -7.58 -4.51 -1.81
N GLN A 130 -8.14 -5.28 -0.89
CA GLN A 130 -8.34 -6.71 -1.07
C GLN A 130 -9.78 -7.09 -0.74
N LYS A 131 -10.36 -8.00 -1.50
CA LYS A 131 -11.69 -8.57 -1.22
C LYS A 131 -11.60 -10.01 -0.76
N TRP A 132 -12.57 -10.43 0.05
CA TRP A 132 -12.76 -11.84 0.35
C TRP A 132 -13.08 -12.61 -0.93
N ILE A 133 -12.67 -13.88 -1.02
CA ILE A 133 -13.00 -14.75 -2.16
C ILE A 133 -14.52 -14.80 -2.39
N ARG A 134 -15.30 -14.87 -1.31
CA ARG A 134 -16.77 -14.92 -1.35
C ARG A 134 -17.43 -13.66 -1.92
N ASP A 135 -16.74 -12.52 -1.93
CA ASP A 135 -17.30 -11.24 -2.38
C ASP A 135 -16.94 -10.93 -3.85
N GLY A 136 -16.14 -11.79 -4.48
CA GLY A 136 -15.73 -11.65 -5.88
C GLY A 136 -14.75 -10.49 -6.12
N GLY A 137 -14.81 -9.96 -7.34
CA GLY A 137 -13.93 -8.88 -7.81
C GLY A 137 -14.41 -7.48 -7.43
N PHE A 138 -13.56 -6.48 -7.70
CA PHE A 138 -13.93 -5.08 -7.62
C PHE A 138 -14.79 -4.67 -8.83
N ALA A 139 -15.95 -4.08 -8.59
CA ALA A 139 -16.81 -3.47 -9.60
C ALA A 139 -16.24 -2.10 -10.02
N GLN A 140 -16.57 -1.64 -11.23
CA GLN A 140 -16.01 -0.39 -11.74
C GLN A 140 -16.29 0.84 -10.85
N PRO A 141 -17.50 1.04 -10.29
CA PRO A 141 -17.75 2.17 -9.39
C PRO A 141 -16.89 2.16 -8.12
N GLU A 142 -16.47 0.99 -7.63
CA GLU A 142 -15.58 0.87 -6.48
C GLU A 142 -14.15 1.28 -6.83
N VAL A 143 -13.72 0.98 -8.07
CA VAL A 143 -12.42 1.43 -8.60
C VAL A 143 -12.44 2.95 -8.78
N ASP A 144 -13.48 3.48 -9.43
CA ASP A 144 -13.63 4.92 -9.68
C ASP A 144 -13.62 5.75 -8.38
N GLY A 145 -14.26 5.22 -7.33
CA GLY A 145 -14.28 5.84 -6.00
C GLY A 145 -12.89 5.94 -5.36
N LEU A 146 -12.05 4.92 -5.54
CA LEU A 146 -10.65 4.95 -5.07
C LEU A 146 -9.76 5.81 -5.97
N ASP A 147 -9.99 5.80 -7.28
CA ASP A 147 -9.28 6.67 -8.22
C ASP A 147 -9.47 8.15 -7.92
N ALA A 148 -10.67 8.56 -7.47
CA ALA A 148 -10.91 9.91 -7.00
C ALA A 148 -10.01 10.31 -5.80
N LEU A 149 -9.57 9.35 -4.98
CA LEU A 149 -8.67 9.59 -3.85
C LEU A 149 -7.19 9.57 -4.24
N ARG A 150 -6.82 8.91 -5.34
CA ARG A 150 -5.43 8.69 -5.75
C ARG A 150 -4.58 9.98 -5.78
N PRO A 151 -5.05 11.13 -6.32
CA PRO A 151 -4.27 12.37 -6.28
C PRO A 151 -4.01 12.88 -4.86
N HIS A 152 -4.93 12.65 -3.93
CA HIS A 152 -4.78 13.05 -2.53
C HIS A 152 -3.81 12.14 -1.80
N LEU A 153 -3.92 10.83 -2.01
CA LEU A 153 -2.97 9.83 -1.50
C LEU A 153 -1.54 10.13 -1.98
N ALA A 154 -1.36 10.43 -3.27
CA ALA A 154 -0.06 10.79 -3.83
C ALA A 154 0.56 12.01 -3.13
N ARG A 155 -0.21 13.09 -2.95
CA ARG A 155 0.25 14.31 -2.28
C ARG A 155 0.59 14.05 -0.81
N ALA A 156 -0.24 13.30 -0.09
CA ALA A 156 -0.01 12.98 1.31
C ALA A 156 1.23 12.08 1.50
N SER A 157 1.39 11.04 0.67
CA SER A 157 2.57 10.17 0.68
C SER A 157 3.86 10.94 0.39
N LEU A 158 3.83 11.91 -0.53
CA LEU A 158 4.97 12.79 -0.80
C LEU A 158 5.37 13.61 0.42
N VAL A 159 4.39 14.24 1.08
CA VAL A 159 4.63 15.04 2.30
C VAL A 159 5.19 14.15 3.42
N ALA A 160 4.59 12.98 3.64
CA ALA A 160 5.06 12.01 4.64
C ALA A 160 6.51 11.58 4.38
N GLY A 161 6.85 11.28 3.13
CA GLY A 161 8.20 10.89 2.72
C GLY A 161 9.23 11.99 2.97
N ARG A 162 8.91 13.25 2.61
CA ARG A 162 9.80 14.40 2.85
C ARG A 162 10.04 14.64 4.34
N LEU A 163 8.98 14.67 5.15
CA LEU A 163 9.09 14.86 6.60
C LEU A 163 9.94 13.77 7.25
N ARG A 164 9.84 12.53 6.77
CA ARG A 164 10.68 11.42 7.24
C ARG A 164 12.16 11.67 6.94
N VAL A 165 12.49 12.08 5.71
CA VAL A 165 13.88 12.41 5.32
C VAL A 165 14.42 13.56 6.15
N GLU A 166 13.64 14.64 6.34
CA GLU A 166 14.04 15.79 7.17
C GLU A 166 14.29 15.39 8.62
N ARG A 167 13.41 14.56 9.22
CA ARG A 167 13.58 14.06 10.60
C ARG A 167 14.83 13.19 10.74
N ALA A 168 15.12 12.34 9.75
CA ALA A 168 16.32 11.51 9.75
C ALA A 168 17.61 12.37 9.72
N ALA A 169 17.65 13.37 8.85
CA ALA A 169 18.78 14.29 8.74
C ALA A 169 18.99 15.12 10.03
N ALA A 170 17.90 15.60 10.65
CA ALA A 170 17.99 16.32 11.91
C ALA A 170 18.54 15.45 13.07
N ALA A 171 18.13 14.17 13.13
CA ALA A 171 18.62 13.24 14.14
C ALA A 171 20.12 12.92 13.97
N THR A 172 20.59 12.75 12.72
CA THR A 172 22.03 12.52 12.45
C THR A 172 22.86 13.75 12.81
N SER A 173 22.42 14.96 12.44
CA SER A 173 23.15 16.18 12.79
C SER A 173 23.21 16.43 14.31
N ALA A 174 22.16 16.05 15.04
CA ALA A 174 22.16 16.14 16.51
C ALA A 174 23.17 15.17 17.15
N LEU A 175 23.35 13.98 16.59
CA LEU A 175 24.37 13.02 17.04
C LEU A 175 25.79 13.53 16.75
N ASP A 176 26.02 14.12 15.57
CA ASP A 176 27.33 14.68 15.18
C ASP A 176 27.76 15.86 16.09
N LEU A 177 26.80 16.63 16.62
CA LEU A 177 27.06 17.75 17.54
C LEU A 177 27.40 17.30 18.98
N LEU A 178 27.06 16.06 19.34
CA LEU A 178 27.29 15.49 20.68
C LEU A 178 28.56 14.63 20.77
N GLY A 179 29.17 14.29 19.63
CA GLY A 179 30.45 13.58 19.51
C GLY A 179 31.65 14.51 19.39
#